data_AF-A0A7V6LHR9-F1
#
_entry.id   AF-A0A7V6LHR9-F1
#
_cell.length_a   1.000
_cell.length_b   1.000
_cell.length_c   1.000
_cell.angle_alpha   90.00
_cell.angle_beta   90.00
_cell.angle_gamma   90.00
#
_symmetry.space_group_name_H-M   'P 1'
#
loop_
_entity.id
_entity.type
_entity.pdbx_description
1 polymer ?
#
loop_
_entity_poly.entity_id
_entity_poly.type
_entity_poly.pdbx_seq_one_letter_code
_entity_poly.pdbx_strand_id
1 'polypeptide(L)'
;MLSERTDHETLTRLLWLFVLLCVVSLLAGASRMCPPAWQLRPFGDVLRIREALSMFVFAPAIGVLFWLLVRTVAQGRPSRTVEILMVLTIYFIACGMGMHDPTNRIESFYRSSQAKLPELFASLRYLDDELGHWVFWGGFVLGSWVLGLQQLLTPLRERMSWRWRCGFAVVAVALLWVMLTNLWDEYPKTRADLCVIAAAVGVPLVFHLVVRRGVGLLRLPVLCVIYPACLGAIAGTLICWTVQGKAIF
;
A
#
# COMPACT_ATOMS: atom_id res chain seq x y z
N MET A 1 -35.61 4.55 -5.66
CA MET A 1 -34.89 5.13 -4.50
C MET A 1 -33.96 4.05 -3.94
N LEU A 2 -32.65 4.17 -4.14
CA LEU A 2 -31.69 3.28 -3.49
C LEU A 2 -31.46 3.79 -2.07
N SER A 3 -31.91 3.02 -1.07
CA SER A 3 -31.70 3.30 0.37
C SER A 3 -30.25 3.72 0.64
N GLU A 4 -30.06 4.86 1.30
CA GLU A 4 -28.73 5.27 1.76
C GLU A 4 -28.22 4.26 2.77
N ARG A 5 -27.00 3.75 2.54
CA ARG A 5 -26.36 2.76 3.41
C ARG A 5 -26.16 3.35 4.81
N THR A 6 -26.46 2.57 5.84
CA THR A 6 -26.26 2.99 7.23
C THR A 6 -24.77 3.06 7.60
N ASP A 7 -24.44 3.84 8.62
CA ASP A 7 -23.07 3.89 9.17
C ASP A 7 -22.61 2.50 9.64
N HIS A 8 -23.51 1.70 10.23
CA HIS A 8 -23.23 0.36 10.71
C HIS A 8 -22.82 -0.59 9.56
N GLU A 9 -23.57 -0.60 8.46
CA GLU A 9 -23.23 -1.39 7.28
C GLU A 9 -21.93 -0.94 6.63
N THR A 10 -21.68 0.37 6.60
CA THR A 10 -20.44 0.95 6.08
C THR A 10 -19.24 0.50 6.91
N LEU A 11 -19.34 0.64 8.24
CA LEU A 11 -18.30 0.20 9.18
C LEU A 11 -18.01 -1.30 9.08
N THR A 12 -19.06 -2.12 9.01
CA THR A 12 -18.94 -3.58 8.88
C THR A 12 -18.17 -3.95 7.61
N ARG A 13 -18.56 -3.37 6.47
CA ARG A 13 -17.91 -3.63 5.18
C ARG A 13 -16.47 -3.13 5.16
N LEU A 14 -16.22 -1.90 5.65
CA LEU A 14 -14.87 -1.36 5.72
C LEU A 14 -13.96 -2.23 6.58
N LEU A 15 -14.42 -2.65 7.76
CA LEU A 15 -13.62 -3.48 8.64
C LEU A 15 -13.27 -4.82 7.96
N TRP A 16 -14.24 -5.50 7.34
CA TRP A 16 -13.97 -6.75 6.63
C TRP A 16 -13.03 -6.59 5.43
N LEU A 17 -13.20 -5.54 4.64
CA LEU A 17 -12.31 -5.24 3.52
C LEU A 17 -10.89 -4.96 4.00
N PHE A 18 -10.73 -4.23 5.10
CA PHE A 18 -9.43 -4.00 5.71
C PHE A 18 -8.81 -5.27 6.31
N VAL A 19 -9.59 -6.11 6.99
CA VAL A 19 -9.11 -7.40 7.49
C VAL A 19 -8.60 -8.25 6.33
N LEU A 20 -9.36 -8.32 5.23
CA LEU A 20 -8.94 -9.04 4.04
C LEU A 20 -7.69 -8.43 3.40
N LEU A 21 -7.59 -7.10 3.35
CA LEU A 21 -6.38 -6.41 2.90
C LEU A 21 -5.17 -6.77 3.76
N CYS A 22 -5.30 -6.74 5.09
CA CYS A 22 -4.24 -7.15 5.99
C CYS A 22 -3.81 -8.60 5.73
N VAL A 23 -4.77 -9.52 5.59
CA VAL A 23 -4.47 -10.94 5.30
C VAL A 23 -3.72 -11.08 3.99
N VAL A 24 -4.19 -10.45 2.91
CA VAL A 24 -3.53 -10.52 1.61
C VAL A 24 -2.13 -9.91 1.67
N SER A 25 -1.96 -8.75 2.31
CA SER A 25 -0.66 -8.09 2.46
C SER A 25 0.33 -8.90 3.31
N LEU A 26 -0.14 -9.54 4.40
CA LEU A 26 0.68 -10.42 5.23
C LEU A 26 1.08 -11.69 4.47
N LEU A 27 0.18 -12.28 3.68
CA LEU A 27 0.49 -13.43 2.84
C LEU A 27 1.49 -13.08 1.73
N ALA A 28 1.34 -11.91 1.11
CA ALA A 28 2.31 -11.40 0.14
C ALA A 28 3.68 -11.18 0.77
N GLY A 29 3.73 -10.55 1.96
CA GLY A 29 4.96 -10.37 2.73
C GLY A 29 5.60 -11.71 3.12
N ALA A 30 4.82 -12.68 3.59
CA ALA A 30 5.31 -14.02 3.92
C ALA A 30 5.83 -14.76 2.68
N SER A 31 5.15 -14.65 1.54
CA SER A 31 5.60 -15.21 0.26
C SER A 31 6.93 -14.60 -0.20
N ARG A 32 7.16 -13.31 0.05
CA ARG A 32 8.43 -12.63 -0.23
C ARG A 32 9.55 -13.06 0.72
N MET A 33 9.31 -13.00 2.03
CA MET A 33 10.33 -13.15 3.08
C MET A 33 10.66 -14.61 3.41
N CYS A 34 9.64 -15.47 3.47
CA CYS A 34 9.77 -16.88 3.85
C CYS A 34 9.06 -17.79 2.83
N PRO A 35 9.46 -17.77 1.54
CA PRO A 35 8.79 -18.53 0.50
C PRO A 35 8.89 -20.05 0.78
N PRO A 36 7.76 -20.79 0.78
CA PRO A 36 7.80 -22.24 0.82
C PRO A 36 8.46 -22.79 -0.45
N ALA A 37 9.08 -23.98 -0.35
CA ALA A 37 9.90 -24.57 -1.42
C ALA A 37 9.17 -24.68 -2.78
N TRP A 38 7.85 -24.89 -2.78
CA TRP A 38 7.08 -24.95 -4.03
C TRP A 38 7.02 -23.60 -4.76
N GLN A 39 7.02 -22.47 -4.05
CA GLN A 39 7.02 -21.13 -4.66
C GLN A 39 8.35 -20.81 -5.34
N LEU A 40 9.43 -21.50 -4.96
CA LEU A 40 10.75 -21.33 -5.56
C LEU A 40 10.92 -22.11 -6.87
N ARG A 41 9.94 -22.94 -7.25
CA ARG A 41 9.97 -23.68 -8.52
C ARG A 41 9.88 -22.72 -9.71
N PRO A 42 10.48 -23.08 -10.86
CA PRO A 42 10.41 -22.28 -12.07
C PRO A 42 8.97 -22.03 -12.53
N PHE A 43 8.75 -20.87 -13.13
CA PHE A 43 7.55 -20.47 -13.84
C PHE A 43 7.97 -19.81 -15.15
N GLY A 44 8.04 -20.59 -16.23
CA GLY A 44 8.74 -20.17 -17.45
C GLY A 44 10.26 -20.16 -17.29
N ASP A 45 10.95 -19.41 -18.14
CA ASP A 45 12.41 -19.49 -18.28
C ASP A 45 13.17 -18.78 -17.14
N VAL A 46 12.61 -17.70 -16.60
CA VAL A 46 13.32 -16.84 -15.63
C VAL A 46 12.58 -16.68 -14.30
N LEU A 47 11.25 -16.56 -14.33
CA LEU A 47 10.44 -16.34 -13.13
C LEU A 47 10.32 -17.60 -12.28
N ARG A 48 9.98 -17.42 -11.01
CA ARG A 48 9.48 -18.51 -10.16
C ARG A 48 8.00 -18.29 -9.88
N ILE A 49 7.36 -19.33 -9.35
CA ILE A 49 5.97 -19.27 -8.92
C ILE A 49 5.75 -18.11 -7.93
N ARG A 50 6.73 -17.81 -7.07
CA ARG A 50 6.71 -16.66 -6.15
C ARG A 50 6.43 -15.33 -6.87
N GLU A 51 7.23 -14.99 -7.88
CA GLU A 51 7.06 -13.75 -8.64
C GLU A 51 5.73 -13.74 -9.39
N ALA A 52 5.31 -14.88 -9.94
CA ALA A 52 4.01 -15.00 -10.59
C ALA A 52 2.83 -14.77 -9.61
N LEU A 53 2.91 -15.27 -8.37
CA LEU A 53 1.89 -15.01 -7.34
C LEU A 53 1.84 -13.53 -6.95
N SER A 54 2.99 -12.88 -6.82
CA SER A 54 3.06 -11.44 -6.56
C SER A 54 2.34 -10.64 -7.64
N MET A 55 2.68 -10.88 -8.91
CA MET A 55 2.16 -10.13 -10.05
C MET A 55 0.70 -10.45 -10.38
N PHE A 56 0.29 -11.73 -10.35
CA PHE A 56 -1.01 -12.16 -10.88
C PHE A 56 -2.04 -12.50 -9.80
N VAL A 57 -1.65 -12.59 -8.53
CA VAL A 57 -2.57 -12.90 -7.43
C VAL A 57 -2.60 -11.78 -6.40
N PHE A 58 -1.48 -11.47 -5.76
CA PHE A 58 -1.44 -10.52 -4.66
C PHE A 58 -1.70 -9.07 -5.11
N ALA A 59 -0.99 -8.58 -6.12
CA ALA A 59 -1.20 -7.22 -6.62
C ALA A 59 -2.62 -6.98 -7.15
N PRO A 60 -3.22 -7.87 -7.98
CA PRO A 60 -4.61 -7.73 -8.41
C PRO A 60 -5.62 -7.80 -7.26
N ALA A 61 -5.41 -8.72 -6.30
CA ALA A 61 -6.28 -8.81 -5.12
C ALA A 61 -6.26 -7.51 -4.30
N ILE A 62 -5.07 -6.94 -4.06
CA ILE A 62 -4.92 -5.63 -3.39
C ILE A 62 -5.64 -4.53 -4.19
N GLY A 63 -5.47 -4.50 -5.51
CA GLY A 63 -6.15 -3.53 -6.38
C GLY A 63 -7.68 -3.61 -6.29
N VAL A 64 -8.24 -4.83 -6.31
CA VAL A 64 -9.69 -5.05 -6.12
C VAL A 64 -10.15 -4.61 -4.73
N LEU A 65 -9.39 -4.94 -3.68
CA LEU A 65 -9.72 -4.51 -2.32
C LEU A 65 -9.70 -2.98 -2.19
N PHE A 66 -8.73 -2.33 -2.82
CA PHE A 66 -8.64 -0.87 -2.83
C PHE A 66 -9.83 -0.24 -3.54
N TRP A 67 -10.25 -0.79 -4.68
CA TRP A 67 -11.47 -0.41 -5.37
C TRP A 67 -12.72 -0.55 -4.49
N LEU A 68 -12.87 -1.69 -3.82
CA LEU A 68 -14.01 -1.96 -2.94
C LEU A 68 -14.01 -1.06 -1.69
N LEU A 69 -12.84 -0.72 -1.15
CA LEU A 69 -12.70 0.24 -0.05
C LEU A 69 -13.22 1.61 -0.49
N VAL A 70 -12.71 2.16 -1.60
CA VAL A 70 -13.15 3.47 -2.10
C VAL A 70 -14.64 3.50 -2.41
N ARG A 71 -15.18 2.46 -3.05
CA ARG A 71 -16.63 2.35 -3.29
C ARG A 71 -17.42 2.30 -1.98
N THR A 72 -16.89 1.65 -0.95
CA THR A 72 -17.57 1.57 0.35
C THR A 72 -17.57 2.92 1.07
N VAL A 73 -16.45 3.65 1.03
CA VAL A 73 -16.35 5.02 1.56
C VAL A 73 -17.29 5.96 0.82
N ALA A 74 -17.35 5.87 -0.51
CA ALA A 74 -18.25 6.65 -1.35
C ALA A 74 -19.71 6.17 -1.29
N GLN A 75 -20.07 5.30 -0.34
CA GLN A 75 -21.43 4.74 -0.16
C GLN A 75 -22.01 4.11 -1.44
N GLY A 76 -21.14 3.55 -2.28
CA GLY A 76 -21.47 2.90 -3.55
C GLY A 76 -21.54 3.84 -4.75
N ARG A 77 -21.40 5.16 -4.56
CA ARG A 77 -21.55 6.20 -5.58
C ARG A 77 -20.30 7.08 -5.70
N PRO A 78 -19.13 6.52 -6.09
CA PRO A 78 -17.97 7.35 -6.41
C PRO A 78 -18.30 8.29 -7.58
N SER A 79 -17.71 9.48 -7.61
CA SER A 79 -17.79 10.34 -8.79
C SER A 79 -16.95 9.75 -9.92
N ARG A 80 -17.25 10.13 -11.17
CA ARG A 80 -16.46 9.69 -12.33
C ARG A 80 -14.97 10.04 -12.21
N THR A 81 -14.66 11.19 -11.60
CA THR A 81 -13.28 11.57 -11.30
C THR A 81 -12.61 10.58 -10.36
N VAL A 82 -13.28 10.17 -9.28
CA VAL A 82 -12.75 9.17 -8.34
C VAL A 82 -12.54 7.83 -9.04
N GLU A 83 -13.47 7.40 -9.89
CA GLU A 83 -13.32 6.16 -10.67
C GLU A 83 -12.10 6.20 -11.60
N ILE A 84 -11.92 7.31 -12.34
CA ILE A 84 -10.75 7.49 -13.23
C ILE A 84 -9.45 7.46 -12.42
N LEU A 85 -9.38 8.21 -11.33
CA LEU A 85 -8.18 8.26 -10.49
C LEU A 85 -7.87 6.88 -9.88
N MET A 86 -8.89 6.11 -9.53
CA MET A 86 -8.71 4.74 -9.03
C MET A 86 -8.20 3.78 -10.10
N VAL A 87 -8.69 3.90 -11.34
CA VAL A 87 -8.14 3.12 -12.45
C VAL A 87 -6.67 3.46 -12.67
N LEU A 88 -6.32 4.75 -12.63
CA LEU A 88 -4.93 5.20 -12.75
C LEU A 88 -4.06 4.69 -11.59
N THR A 89 -4.54 4.74 -10.35
CA THR A 89 -3.89 4.15 -9.18
C THR A 89 -3.57 2.68 -9.40
N ILE A 90 -4.57 1.88 -9.78
CA ILE A 90 -4.41 0.43 -9.99
C ILE A 90 -3.45 0.18 -11.16
N TYR A 91 -3.58 0.93 -12.25
CA TYR A 91 -2.71 0.84 -13.41
C TYR A 91 -1.25 1.10 -13.06
N PHE A 92 -0.96 2.20 -12.35
CA PHE A 92 0.42 2.53 -11.94
C PHE A 92 1.00 1.49 -10.99
N ILE A 93 0.23 1.02 -10.01
CA ILE A 93 0.69 -0.07 -9.12
C ILE A 93 0.98 -1.34 -9.92
N ALA A 94 0.09 -1.74 -10.83
CA ALA A 94 0.25 -2.94 -11.65
C ALA A 94 1.46 -2.82 -12.60
N CYS A 95 1.64 -1.68 -13.25
CA CYS A 95 2.81 -1.42 -14.10
C CYS A 95 4.11 -1.44 -13.29
N GLY A 96 4.13 -0.78 -12.12
CA GLY A 96 5.28 -0.78 -11.23
C GLY A 96 5.68 -2.20 -10.79
N MET A 97 4.71 -2.98 -10.28
CA MET A 97 4.94 -4.38 -9.89
C MET A 97 5.36 -5.26 -11.07
N GLY A 98 4.73 -5.04 -12.23
CA GLY A 98 5.02 -5.80 -13.45
C GLY A 98 6.39 -5.52 -14.06
N MET A 99 7.00 -4.37 -13.75
CA MET A 99 8.39 -4.08 -14.06
C MET A 99 9.34 -4.61 -12.98
N HIS A 100 9.01 -4.37 -11.70
CA HIS A 100 9.86 -4.70 -10.55
C HIS A 100 10.18 -6.20 -10.46
N ASP A 101 9.15 -7.05 -10.35
CA ASP A 101 9.35 -8.47 -10.04
C ASP A 101 10.16 -9.22 -11.12
N PRO A 102 9.87 -9.04 -12.43
CA PRO A 102 10.68 -9.67 -13.47
C PRO A 102 12.10 -9.12 -13.52
N THR A 103 12.27 -7.81 -13.40
CA THR A 103 13.58 -7.16 -13.51
C THR A 103 14.52 -7.60 -12.39
N ASN A 104 14.02 -7.57 -11.15
CA ASN A 104 14.73 -8.04 -9.96
C ASN A 104 15.12 -9.53 -10.10
N ARG A 105 14.21 -10.36 -10.64
CA ARG A 105 14.51 -11.79 -10.86
C ARG A 105 15.55 -12.02 -11.96
N ILE A 106 15.43 -11.32 -13.09
CA ILE A 106 16.41 -11.38 -14.20
C ILE A 106 17.79 -10.97 -13.68
N GLU A 107 17.87 -9.87 -12.94
CA GLU A 107 19.13 -9.39 -12.37
C GLU A 107 19.75 -10.44 -11.44
N SER A 108 18.97 -11.00 -10.51
CA SER A 108 19.40 -12.06 -9.60
C SER A 108 19.91 -13.30 -10.35
N PHE A 109 19.23 -13.70 -11.42
CA PHE A 109 19.60 -14.86 -12.24
C PHE A 109 20.95 -14.63 -12.94
N TYR A 110 21.10 -13.55 -13.70
CA TYR A 110 22.32 -13.29 -14.48
C TYR A 110 23.54 -12.88 -13.64
N ARG A 111 23.33 -12.26 -12.47
CA ARG A 111 24.44 -12.02 -11.52
C ARG A 111 25.00 -13.32 -10.97
N SER A 112 24.15 -14.32 -10.71
CA SER A 112 24.61 -15.62 -10.19
C SER A 112 25.34 -16.47 -11.23
N SER A 113 25.08 -16.24 -12.52
CA SER A 113 25.79 -16.90 -13.63
C SER A 113 27.14 -16.27 -14.01
N GLN A 114 27.62 -15.28 -13.24
CA GLN A 114 28.85 -14.51 -13.54
C GLN A 114 28.89 -13.87 -14.94
N ALA A 115 27.72 -13.62 -15.56
CA ALA A 115 27.66 -13.03 -16.88
C ALA A 115 28.09 -11.56 -16.85
N LYS A 116 29.01 -11.15 -17.73
CA LYS A 116 29.40 -9.73 -17.90
C LYS A 116 28.52 -9.09 -18.96
N LEU A 117 27.33 -8.65 -18.54
CA LEU A 117 26.32 -8.00 -19.40
C LEU A 117 26.03 -6.57 -18.91
N PRO A 118 26.97 -5.63 -19.06
CA PRO A 118 26.85 -4.29 -18.48
C PRO A 118 25.65 -3.50 -19.00
N GLU A 119 25.35 -3.61 -20.30
CA GLU A 119 24.19 -2.94 -20.91
C GLU A 119 22.87 -3.48 -20.38
N LEU A 120 22.75 -4.81 -20.24
CA LEU A 120 21.58 -5.43 -19.62
C LEU A 120 21.38 -4.92 -18.19
N PHE A 121 22.41 -4.92 -17.35
CA PHE A 121 22.29 -4.44 -15.97
C PHE A 121 21.94 -2.95 -15.88
N ALA A 122 22.43 -2.13 -16.81
CA ALA A 122 22.03 -0.73 -16.89
C ALA A 122 20.53 -0.59 -17.23
N SER A 123 20.02 -1.35 -18.20
CA SER A 123 18.59 -1.37 -18.54
C SER A 123 17.72 -1.88 -17.40
N LEU A 124 18.13 -2.96 -16.72
CA LEU A 124 17.40 -3.51 -15.58
C LEU A 124 17.33 -2.50 -14.42
N ARG A 125 18.46 -1.84 -14.09
CA ARG A 125 18.47 -0.79 -13.06
C ARG A 125 17.55 0.37 -13.43
N TYR A 126 17.52 0.81 -14.69
CA TYR A 126 16.60 1.85 -15.12
C TYR A 126 15.13 1.42 -14.95
N LEU A 127 14.78 0.22 -15.44
CA LEU A 127 13.41 -0.28 -15.39
C LEU A 127 12.90 -0.49 -13.98
N ASP A 128 13.75 -0.91 -13.05
CA ASP A 128 13.38 -1.16 -11.66
C ASP A 128 13.60 0.07 -10.75
N ASP A 129 14.86 0.43 -10.52
CA ASP A 129 15.25 1.46 -9.55
C ASP A 129 14.85 2.88 -9.98
N GLU A 130 14.90 3.21 -11.27
CA GLU A 130 14.70 4.60 -11.76
C GLU A 130 13.29 4.87 -12.33
N LEU A 131 12.62 3.87 -12.89
CA LEU A 131 11.27 4.02 -13.47
C LEU A 131 10.21 3.26 -12.65
N GLY A 132 10.44 1.97 -12.41
CA GLY A 132 9.49 1.06 -11.77
C GLY A 132 9.02 1.54 -10.40
N HIS A 133 9.95 1.87 -9.51
CA HIS A 133 9.63 2.41 -8.19
C HIS A 133 8.83 3.71 -8.25
N TRP A 134 9.19 4.67 -9.11
CA TRP A 134 8.46 5.93 -9.21
C TRP A 134 7.05 5.77 -9.77
N VAL A 135 6.87 4.86 -10.74
CA VAL A 135 5.54 4.49 -11.25
C VAL A 135 4.71 3.85 -10.13
N PHE A 136 5.27 2.89 -9.40
CA PHE A 136 4.60 2.25 -8.27
C PHE A 136 4.22 3.26 -7.17
N TRP A 137 5.17 4.08 -6.72
CA TRP A 137 4.99 5.10 -5.70
C TRP A 137 3.95 6.14 -6.11
N GLY A 138 3.94 6.56 -7.38
CA GLY A 138 2.91 7.46 -7.91
C GLY A 138 1.51 6.87 -7.77
N GLY A 139 1.34 5.58 -8.08
CA GLY A 139 0.10 4.85 -7.84
C GLY A 139 -0.29 4.79 -6.36
N PHE A 140 0.65 4.44 -5.48
CA PHE A 140 0.43 4.36 -4.03
C PHE A 140 0.02 5.70 -3.40
N VAL A 141 0.72 6.79 -3.75
CA VAL A 141 0.41 8.15 -3.29
C VAL A 141 -0.97 8.58 -3.78
N LEU A 142 -1.24 8.42 -5.07
CA LEU A 142 -2.52 8.79 -5.66
C LEU A 142 -3.67 8.01 -5.00
N GLY A 143 -3.49 6.71 -4.80
CA GLY A 143 -4.50 5.87 -4.15
C GLY A 143 -4.81 6.35 -2.74
N SER A 144 -3.77 6.62 -1.95
CA SER A 144 -3.90 7.15 -0.59
C SER A 144 -4.66 8.48 -0.57
N TRP A 145 -4.40 9.36 -1.54
CA TRP A 145 -5.11 10.62 -1.68
C TRP A 145 -6.58 10.40 -2.01
N VAL A 146 -6.89 9.57 -3.01
CA VAL A 146 -8.27 9.29 -3.41
C VAL A 146 -9.06 8.75 -2.23
N LEU A 147 -8.55 7.72 -1.56
CA LEU A 147 -9.24 7.08 -0.45
C LEU A 147 -9.37 8.02 0.77
N GLY A 148 -8.31 8.75 1.11
CA GLY A 148 -8.31 9.67 2.25
C GLY A 148 -9.21 10.89 2.06
N LEU A 149 -9.12 11.55 0.89
CA LEU A 149 -9.97 12.69 0.56
C LEU A 149 -11.42 12.28 0.43
N GLN A 150 -11.72 11.13 -0.20
CA GLN A 150 -13.08 10.61 -0.28
C GLN A 150 -13.69 10.40 1.12
N GLN A 151 -12.91 9.86 2.09
CA GLN A 151 -13.40 9.67 3.46
C GLN A 151 -13.67 11.00 4.18
N LEU A 152 -12.87 12.04 3.91
CA LEU A 152 -13.05 13.38 4.49
C LEU A 152 -14.27 14.11 3.92
N LEU A 153 -14.57 13.88 2.64
CA LEU A 153 -15.76 14.39 1.97
C LEU A 153 -17.02 13.62 2.38
N THR A 154 -16.89 12.34 2.72
CA THR A 154 -18.00 11.46 3.13
C THR A 154 -17.75 10.87 4.53
N PRO A 155 -17.70 11.70 5.59
CA PRO A 155 -17.54 11.19 6.95
C PRO A 155 -18.79 10.42 7.39
N LEU A 156 -18.62 9.51 8.36
CA LEU A 156 -19.76 8.88 9.04
C LEU A 156 -20.68 9.96 9.64
N ARG A 157 -21.97 9.67 9.77
CA ARG A 157 -22.92 10.58 10.44
C ARG A 157 -22.56 10.69 11.91
N GLU A 158 -22.36 9.54 12.54
CA GLU A 158 -22.04 9.42 13.96
C GLU A 158 -20.58 9.06 14.23
N ARG A 159 -20.13 9.31 15.46
CA ARG A 159 -18.81 8.86 15.91
C ARG A 159 -18.81 7.34 16.07
N MET A 160 -17.71 6.71 15.69
CA MET A 160 -17.50 5.28 15.93
C MET A 160 -17.58 4.95 17.43
N SER A 161 -18.36 3.93 17.76
CA SER A 161 -18.39 3.35 19.10
C SER A 161 -17.05 2.70 19.48
N TRP A 162 -16.85 2.37 20.75
CA TRP A 162 -15.63 1.70 21.23
C TRP A 162 -15.30 0.41 20.46
N ARG A 163 -16.30 -0.43 20.17
CA ARG A 163 -16.11 -1.70 19.47
C ARG A 163 -15.48 -1.51 18.09
N TRP A 164 -15.97 -0.53 17.33
CA TRP A 164 -15.42 -0.20 16.01
C TRP A 164 -14.01 0.36 16.12
N ARG A 165 -13.75 1.23 17.10
CA ARG A 165 -12.42 1.79 17.34
C ARG A 165 -11.39 0.70 17.60
N CYS A 166 -11.70 -0.30 18.43
CA CYS A 166 -10.82 -1.44 18.67
C CYS A 166 -10.56 -2.24 17.38
N GLY A 167 -11.61 -2.54 16.61
CA GLY A 167 -11.48 -3.29 15.35
C GLY A 167 -10.54 -2.59 14.35
N PHE A 168 -10.75 -1.29 14.11
CA PHE A 168 -9.86 -0.53 13.23
C PHE A 168 -8.45 -0.32 13.80
N ALA A 169 -8.31 -0.23 15.13
CA ALA A 169 -6.99 -0.17 15.75
C ALA A 169 -6.18 -1.45 15.52
N VAL A 170 -6.80 -2.63 15.63
CA VAL A 170 -6.15 -3.92 15.32
C VAL A 170 -5.70 -3.97 13.86
N VAL A 171 -6.57 -3.54 12.93
CA VAL A 171 -6.21 -3.40 11.51
C VAL A 171 -5.03 -2.45 11.32
N ALA A 172 -5.05 -1.29 11.98
CA ALA A 172 -4.00 -0.30 11.86
C ALA A 172 -2.64 -0.84 12.32
N VAL A 173 -2.61 -1.59 13.43
CA VAL A 173 -1.41 -2.27 13.92
C VAL A 173 -0.92 -3.34 12.96
N ALA A 174 -1.82 -4.13 12.36
CA ALA A 174 -1.46 -5.14 11.37
C ALA A 174 -0.85 -4.52 10.11
N LEU A 175 -1.44 -3.43 9.59
CA LEU A 175 -0.87 -2.71 8.44
C LEU A 175 0.43 -1.99 8.79
N LEU A 176 0.53 -1.41 9.99
CA LEU A 176 1.78 -0.85 10.49
C LEU A 176 2.90 -1.90 10.45
N TRP A 177 2.61 -3.13 10.91
CA TRP A 177 3.56 -4.23 10.87
C TRP A 177 3.97 -4.60 9.42
N VAL A 178 3.01 -4.69 8.50
CA VAL A 178 3.29 -4.89 7.06
C VAL A 178 4.22 -3.80 6.53
N MET A 179 3.95 -2.53 6.85
CA MET A 179 4.80 -1.42 6.39
C MET A 179 6.20 -1.48 7.00
N LEU A 180 6.30 -1.69 8.31
CA LEU A 180 7.61 -1.78 8.99
C LEU A 180 8.45 -2.93 8.45
N THR A 181 7.85 -4.10 8.21
CA THR A 181 8.58 -5.26 7.66
C THR A 181 9.01 -5.04 6.20
N ASN A 182 8.26 -4.28 5.41
CA ASN A 182 8.68 -3.89 4.07
C ASN A 182 9.80 -2.84 4.07
N LEU A 183 9.90 -2.01 5.10
CA LEU A 183 10.96 -1.01 5.25
C LEU A 183 12.20 -1.57 5.99
N TRP A 184 12.09 -2.77 6.55
CA TRP A 184 13.09 -3.34 7.45
C TRP A 184 14.37 -3.70 6.68
N ASP A 185 15.50 -3.15 7.14
CA ASP A 185 16.86 -3.40 6.62
C ASP A 185 17.16 -2.98 5.17
N GLU A 186 16.33 -2.13 4.54
CA GLU A 186 16.59 -1.59 3.18
C GLU A 186 17.40 -0.26 3.16
N TYR A 187 18.09 0.08 4.25
CA TYR A 187 18.87 1.32 4.32
C TYR A 187 20.04 1.31 3.30
N PRO A 188 20.25 2.38 2.50
CA PRO A 188 19.61 3.70 2.56
C PRO A 188 18.41 3.90 1.62
N LYS A 189 18.03 2.90 0.80
CA LYS A 189 16.93 3.01 -0.19
C LYS A 189 15.61 3.45 0.47
N THR A 190 15.36 2.95 1.69
CA THR A 190 14.20 3.29 2.53
C THR A 190 13.99 4.79 2.75
N ARG A 191 15.01 5.66 2.60
CA ARG A 191 14.84 7.12 2.73
C ARG A 191 13.82 7.66 1.73
N ALA A 192 13.85 7.17 0.49
CA ALA A 192 12.88 7.55 -0.54
C ALA A 192 11.47 7.06 -0.16
N ASP A 193 11.36 5.82 0.34
CA ASP A 193 10.08 5.26 0.79
C ASP A 193 9.46 6.08 1.93
N LEU A 194 10.25 6.58 2.88
CA LEU A 194 9.76 7.46 3.95
C LEU A 194 9.16 8.75 3.38
N CYS A 195 9.82 9.38 2.40
CA CYS A 195 9.30 10.57 1.72
C CYS A 195 8.00 10.26 0.97
N VAL A 196 7.91 9.11 0.32
CA VAL A 196 6.71 8.67 -0.41
C VAL A 196 5.55 8.40 0.56
N ILE A 197 5.80 7.73 1.68
CA ILE A 197 4.79 7.49 2.72
C ILE A 197 4.31 8.83 3.31
N ALA A 198 5.24 9.77 3.57
CA ALA A 198 4.89 11.11 4.03
C ALA A 198 4.02 11.86 3.00
N ALA A 199 4.36 11.78 1.70
CA ALA A 199 3.56 12.37 0.63
C ALA A 199 2.16 11.72 0.52
N ALA A 200 2.06 10.40 0.70
CA ALA A 200 0.81 9.66 0.65
C ALA A 200 -0.20 10.12 1.72
N VAL A 201 0.26 10.44 2.93
CA VAL A 201 -0.60 10.96 4.01
C VAL A 201 -0.69 12.48 4.08
N GLY A 202 0.28 13.19 3.52
CA GLY A 202 0.40 14.64 3.63
C GLY A 202 -0.80 15.40 3.09
N VAL A 203 -1.25 15.08 1.86
CA VAL A 203 -2.41 15.76 1.25
C VAL A 203 -3.70 15.51 2.02
N PRO A 204 -4.11 14.26 2.34
CA PRO A 204 -5.27 14.03 3.20
C PRO A 204 -5.17 14.73 4.56
N LEU A 205 -4.00 14.71 5.19
CA LEU A 205 -3.79 15.34 6.49
C LEU A 205 -3.96 16.86 6.42
N VAL A 206 -3.32 17.52 5.45
CA VAL A 206 -3.46 18.98 5.24
C VAL A 206 -4.91 19.32 4.93
N PHE A 207 -5.58 18.57 4.05
CA PHE A 207 -6.99 18.79 3.73
C PHE A 207 -7.89 18.63 4.96
N HIS A 208 -7.60 17.64 5.81
CA HIS A 208 -8.30 17.41 7.07
C HIS A 208 -8.14 18.61 8.01
N LEU A 209 -6.91 19.09 8.20
CA LEU A 209 -6.60 20.18 9.15
C LEU A 209 -7.06 21.56 8.67
N VAL A 210 -7.04 21.81 7.36
CA VAL A 210 -7.35 23.13 6.78
C VAL A 210 -8.83 23.23 6.39
N VAL A 211 -9.35 22.26 5.64
CA VAL A 211 -10.69 22.34 5.03
C VAL A 211 -11.74 21.64 5.88
N ARG A 212 -11.38 20.51 6.51
CA ARG A 212 -12.34 19.64 7.22
C ARG A 212 -12.07 19.56 8.73
N ARG A 213 -11.54 20.64 9.33
CA ARG A 213 -11.12 20.70 10.75
C ARG A 213 -12.21 20.33 11.76
N GLY A 214 -13.49 20.56 11.41
CA GLY A 214 -14.64 20.22 12.25
C GLY A 214 -15.01 18.73 12.25
N VAL A 215 -14.42 17.94 11.36
CA VAL A 215 -14.69 16.50 11.26
C VAL A 215 -13.74 15.75 12.19
N GLY A 216 -14.26 15.28 13.33
CA GLY A 216 -13.47 14.49 14.27
C GLY A 216 -13.00 13.16 13.66
N LEU A 217 -11.78 12.74 14.00
CA LEU A 217 -11.15 11.51 13.48
C LEU A 217 -12.01 10.27 13.71
N LEU A 218 -12.79 10.22 14.80
CA LEU A 218 -13.69 9.11 15.10
C LEU A 218 -14.86 8.93 14.12
N ARG A 219 -15.04 9.84 13.16
CA ARG A 219 -16.00 9.73 12.05
C ARG A 219 -15.34 9.25 10.75
N LEU A 220 -14.04 8.95 10.79
CA LEU A 220 -13.20 8.70 9.62
C LEU A 220 -12.49 7.33 9.78
N PRO A 221 -13.21 6.20 9.68
CA PRO A 221 -12.69 4.85 9.94
C PRO A 221 -11.43 4.53 9.12
N VAL A 222 -11.41 4.93 7.85
CA VAL A 222 -10.25 4.70 6.98
C VAL A 222 -9.02 5.48 7.44
N LEU A 223 -9.18 6.75 7.83
CA LEU A 223 -8.07 7.57 8.31
C LEU A 223 -7.61 7.18 9.71
N CYS A 224 -8.49 6.58 10.53
CA CYS A 224 -8.10 5.89 11.76
C CYS A 224 -7.18 4.69 11.53
N VAL A 225 -7.13 4.14 10.31
CA VAL A 225 -6.21 3.07 9.92
C VAL A 225 -4.96 3.63 9.24
N ILE A 226 -5.15 4.47 8.23
CA ILE A 226 -4.05 4.98 7.40
C ILE A 226 -3.09 5.86 8.19
N TYR A 227 -3.59 6.81 9.01
CA TYR A 227 -2.69 7.71 9.74
C TYR A 227 -1.78 6.97 10.73
N PRO A 228 -2.30 6.10 11.63
CA PRO A 228 -1.42 5.37 12.54
C PRO A 228 -0.46 4.41 11.81
N ALA A 229 -0.91 3.75 10.73
CA ALA A 229 -0.05 2.85 9.97
C ALA A 229 1.10 3.59 9.28
N CYS A 230 0.81 4.65 8.52
CA CYS A 230 1.84 5.37 7.77
C CYS A 230 2.75 6.22 8.67
N LEU A 231 2.18 7.01 9.59
CA LEU A 231 2.97 7.84 10.50
C LEU A 231 3.76 6.96 11.49
N GLY A 232 3.15 5.86 11.94
CA GLY A 232 3.82 4.86 12.76
C GLY A 232 4.97 4.18 12.01
N ALA A 233 4.83 3.89 10.72
CA ALA A 233 5.89 3.31 9.92
C ALA A 233 7.08 4.26 9.78
N ILE A 234 6.81 5.55 9.55
CA ILE A 234 7.85 6.59 9.53
C ILE A 234 8.55 6.66 10.90
N ALA A 235 7.79 6.86 11.97
CA ALA A 235 8.34 6.99 13.31
C ALA A 235 9.13 5.74 13.73
N GLY A 236 8.57 4.54 13.52
CA GLY A 236 9.21 3.28 13.87
C GLY A 236 10.52 3.06 13.12
N THR A 237 10.56 3.37 11.83
CA THR A 237 11.78 3.28 11.01
C THR A 237 12.85 4.25 11.50
N LEU A 238 12.49 5.52 11.75
CA LEU A 238 13.43 6.53 12.26
C LEU A 238 13.96 6.19 13.66
N ILE A 239 13.11 5.69 14.55
CA ILE A 239 13.53 5.22 15.89
C ILE A 239 14.52 4.06 15.75
N CYS A 240 14.22 3.08 14.91
CA CYS A 240 15.11 1.94 14.65
C CYS A 240 16.49 2.41 14.17
N TRP A 241 16.53 3.34 13.22
CA TRP A 241 17.79 3.90 12.71
C TRP A 241 18.57 4.66 13.77
N THR A 242 17.88 5.45 14.60
CA THR A 242 18.50 6.16 15.71
C THR A 242 19.16 5.20 16.68
N VAL A 243 18.47 4.10 17.04
CA VAL A 243 19.01 3.04 17.92
C VAL A 243 20.21 2.33 17.27
N GLN A 244 20.19 2.16 15.94
CA GLN A 244 21.28 1.55 15.17
C GLN A 244 22.45 2.51 14.85
N GLY A 245 22.36 3.80 15.22
CA GLY A 245 23.38 4.79 14.90
C GLY A 245 23.48 5.16 13.40
N LYS A 246 22.42 4.93 12.62
CA LYS A 246 22.38 5.27 11.18
C LYS A 246 22.10 6.78 11.00
N ALA A 247 22.77 7.39 10.03
CA ALA A 247 22.53 8.79 9.68
C ALA A 247 21.12 8.98 9.11
N ILE A 248 20.36 9.90 9.71
CA ILE A 248 18.96 10.16 9.33
C ILE A 248 18.90 11.07 8.08
N PHE A 249 19.98 11.81 7.80
CA PHE A 249 20.16 12.66 6.62
C PHE A 249 21.60 12.55 6.13
#